data_AF-A0A9W8ARB0-F1
#
_entry.id   AF-A0A9W8ARB0-F1
#
_cell.length_a   1.000
_cell.length_b   1.000
_cell.length_c   1.000
_cell.angle_alpha   90.00
_cell.angle_beta   90.00
_cell.angle_gamma   90.00
#
_symmetry.space_group_name_H-M   'P 1'
#
loop_
_entity.id
_entity.type
_entity.pdbx_description
1 polymer ?
#
loop_
_entity_poly.entity_id
_entity_poly.type
_entity_poly.pdbx_seq_one_letter_code
_entity_poly.pdbx_strand_id
1 'polypeptide(L)'
;MADTDNRIAQYESLTHSWLQGEEKGEPWCQFVPRSNTKMFLDRYYTRSYFVPGLQQMPADSTIRTQDTLVHPQSSDEANVALESGDKATTKVDSGSPSLDASRDKQATAEKVPMVTDQTTLVASQIVWQAPNQLCLVGLAREHDLFNQYTKYLELVTSTPSIGPFIARIDFASWERLDEAGDGKPFRGNKRKGRRGKPSTPKGALSGLLFPNSPLCTLTLYNGQTVSLVTGVHRGHVVEINERLRTDPDLLLRAPNHGGYVAIVKPIQDNSKVTLKACVNPLEFQDLWQRHVDVTTT
;
A
#
# COMPACT_ATOMS: atom_id res chain seq x y z
N MET A 1 33.73 -0.15 -19.89
CA MET A 1 34.19 0.27 -18.55
C MET A 1 34.18 1.79 -18.39
N ALA A 2 34.74 2.58 -19.32
CA ALA A 2 34.72 4.06 -19.23
C ALA A 2 33.32 4.73 -19.15
N ASP A 3 32.28 4.13 -19.76
CA ASP A 3 30.91 4.65 -19.70
C ASP A 3 30.24 4.42 -18.34
N THR A 4 30.69 3.40 -17.60
CA THR A 4 30.11 3.02 -16.30
C THR A 4 30.59 3.97 -15.20
N ASP A 5 31.87 4.32 -15.21
CA ASP A 5 32.48 5.21 -14.22
C ASP A 5 31.98 6.66 -14.36
N ASN A 6 31.73 7.12 -15.60
CA ASN A 6 31.17 8.45 -15.85
C ASN A 6 29.72 8.56 -15.35
N ARG A 7 28.96 7.47 -15.41
CA ARG A 7 27.60 7.38 -14.85
C ARG A 7 27.59 7.33 -13.31
N ILE A 8 28.63 6.74 -12.70
CA ILE A 8 28.81 6.73 -11.24
C ILE A 8 29.15 8.15 -10.72
N ALA A 9 30.03 8.88 -11.40
CA ALA A 9 30.37 10.27 -11.01
C ALA A 9 29.17 11.24 -11.13
N GLN A 10 28.34 11.07 -12.17
CA GLN A 10 27.08 11.83 -12.29
C GLN A 10 26.08 11.47 -11.16
N TYR A 11 26.12 10.24 -10.66
CA TYR A 11 25.28 9.77 -9.55
C TYR A 11 25.70 10.38 -8.20
N GLU A 12 26.99 10.46 -7.92
CA GLU A 12 27.49 11.09 -6.68
C GLU A 12 27.10 12.57 -6.64
N SER A 13 27.22 13.27 -7.78
CA SER A 13 26.82 14.68 -7.91
C SER A 13 25.32 14.91 -7.68
N LEU A 14 24.45 14.06 -8.24
CA LEU A 14 23.00 14.15 -8.03
C LEU A 14 22.60 13.85 -6.58
N THR A 15 23.20 12.82 -5.98
CA THR A 15 22.92 12.43 -4.60
C THR A 15 23.38 13.51 -3.63
N HIS A 16 24.56 14.12 -3.86
CA HIS A 16 25.03 15.27 -3.09
C HIS A 16 24.14 16.50 -3.26
N SER A 17 23.66 16.78 -4.48
CA SER A 17 22.71 17.88 -4.73
C SER A 17 21.39 17.69 -3.97
N TRP A 18 20.92 16.44 -3.85
CA TRP A 18 19.72 16.11 -3.09
C TRP A 18 19.88 16.26 -1.59
N LEU A 19 21.00 15.75 -1.03
CA LEU A 19 21.32 15.93 0.38
C LEU A 19 21.46 17.42 0.74
N GLN A 20 22.04 18.22 -0.16
CA GLN A 20 22.15 19.67 0.02
C GLN A 20 20.80 20.40 -0.10
N GLY A 21 19.89 19.92 -0.93
CA GLY A 21 18.53 20.46 -1.04
C GLY A 21 17.70 20.23 0.22
N GLU A 22 17.87 19.06 0.83
CA GLU A 22 17.23 18.69 2.11
C GLU A 22 17.74 19.58 3.26
N GLU A 23 19.04 19.84 3.35
CA GLU A 23 19.62 20.76 4.34
C GLU A 23 19.14 22.21 4.19
N LYS A 24 18.74 22.61 2.98
CA LYS A 24 18.30 23.99 2.67
C LYS A 24 16.79 24.19 2.76
N GLY A 25 16.02 23.15 3.07
CA GLY A 25 14.55 23.23 3.12
C GLY A 25 13.90 23.54 1.77
N GLU A 26 14.61 23.32 0.66
CA GLU A 26 14.07 23.55 -0.67
C GLU A 26 13.14 22.39 -1.09
N PRO A 27 12.02 22.67 -1.76
CA PRO A 27 11.10 21.62 -2.17
C PRO A 27 11.79 20.68 -3.18
N TRP A 28 11.90 19.42 -2.79
CA TRP A 28 12.58 18.31 -3.48
C TRP A 28 12.29 18.22 -4.99
N CYS A 29 11.12 18.68 -5.43
CA CYS A 29 10.72 18.71 -6.84
C CYS A 29 11.56 19.65 -7.73
N GLN A 30 12.38 20.53 -7.14
CA GLN A 30 13.29 21.41 -7.89
C GLN A 30 14.60 20.71 -8.30
N PHE A 31 15.00 19.66 -7.58
CA PHE A 31 16.24 18.91 -7.84
C PHE A 31 16.05 17.66 -8.68
N VAL A 32 14.80 17.33 -9.04
CA VAL A 32 14.49 16.33 -10.06
C VAL A 32 14.61 17.03 -11.42
N PRO A 33 15.56 16.65 -12.29
CA PRO A 33 15.70 17.30 -13.59
C PRO A 33 14.39 17.21 -14.36
N ARG A 34 13.79 18.36 -14.69
CA ARG A 34 12.58 18.47 -15.53
C ARG A 34 12.86 18.13 -16.99
N SER A 35 13.63 17.07 -17.28
CA SER A 35 13.82 16.66 -18.66
C SER A 35 12.55 15.99 -19.16
N ASN A 36 12.16 16.32 -20.39
CA ASN A 36 11.06 15.68 -21.11
C ASN A 36 11.05 14.14 -20.95
N THR A 37 9.87 13.65 -20.58
CA THR A 37 9.34 12.28 -20.70
C THR A 37 9.90 11.11 -19.89
N LYS A 38 11.02 11.21 -19.14
CA LYS A 38 11.51 10.08 -18.32
C LYS A 38 11.76 10.47 -16.86
N MET A 39 11.13 9.76 -15.94
CA MET A 39 11.32 9.94 -14.50
C MET A 39 12.72 9.48 -14.08
N PHE A 40 13.17 9.88 -12.89
CA PHE A 40 14.48 9.48 -12.35
C PHE A 40 14.68 7.96 -12.47
N LEU A 41 13.76 7.14 -11.94
CA LEU A 41 13.88 5.68 -12.01
C LEU A 41 13.93 5.15 -13.44
N ASP A 42 13.24 5.76 -14.38
CA ASP A 42 13.27 5.32 -15.79
C ASP A 42 14.66 5.47 -16.44
N ARG A 43 15.56 6.25 -15.82
CA ARG A 43 16.97 6.36 -16.25
C ARG A 43 17.88 5.30 -15.66
N TYR A 44 17.57 4.81 -14.45
CA TYR A 44 18.42 3.86 -13.70
C TYR A 44 17.92 2.42 -13.80
N TYR A 45 16.62 2.24 -13.97
CA TYR A 45 15.98 0.95 -14.03
C TYR A 45 15.66 0.60 -15.47
N THR A 46 15.96 -0.65 -15.83
CA THR A 46 15.81 -1.12 -17.21
C THR A 46 14.37 -1.49 -17.52
N ARG A 47 13.61 -1.85 -16.47
CA ARG A 47 12.27 -2.43 -16.58
C ARG A 47 11.45 -2.09 -15.34
N SER A 48 10.17 -1.87 -15.52
CA SER A 48 9.17 -1.79 -14.46
C SER A 48 8.16 -2.92 -14.63
N TYR A 49 7.65 -3.40 -13.51
CA TYR A 49 6.62 -4.43 -13.45
C TYR A 49 5.63 -4.08 -12.36
N PHE A 50 4.36 -4.43 -12.54
CA PHE A 50 3.30 -4.21 -11.58
C PHE A 50 2.97 -5.51 -10.84
N VAL A 51 2.68 -5.40 -9.55
CA VAL A 51 2.07 -6.46 -8.77
C VAL A 51 0.55 -6.29 -8.87
N PRO A 52 -0.16 -7.16 -9.60
CA PRO A 52 -1.61 -7.05 -9.73
C PRO A 52 -2.25 -7.32 -8.36
N GLY A 53 -3.10 -6.40 -7.93
CA GLY A 53 -3.94 -6.54 -6.73
C GLY A 53 -5.41 -6.51 -7.12
N LEU A 54 -6.25 -7.16 -6.31
CA LEU A 54 -7.69 -6.95 -6.36
C LEU A 54 -8.05 -6.01 -5.21
N GLN A 55 -8.73 -4.92 -5.53
CA GLN A 55 -9.26 -4.02 -4.53
C GLN A 55 -10.78 -4.13 -4.52
N GLN A 56 -11.37 -4.37 -3.35
CA GLN A 56 -12.80 -4.22 -3.18
C GLN A 56 -13.13 -2.74 -3.24
N MET A 57 -13.97 -2.36 -4.21
CA MET A 57 -14.55 -1.02 -4.20
C MET A 57 -15.53 -0.97 -3.00
N PRO A 58 -15.50 0.10 -2.19
CA PRO A 58 -16.56 0.29 -1.21
C PRO A 58 -17.89 0.30 -1.97
N ALA A 59 -18.86 -0.51 -1.51
CA ALA A 59 -20.19 -0.57 -2.09
C ALA A 59 -20.80 0.83 -2.06
N ASP A 60 -20.72 1.48 -3.21
CA ASP A 60 -21.16 2.80 -3.60
C ASP A 60 -21.59 3.73 -2.45
N SER A 61 -20.71 4.68 -2.11
CA SER A 61 -21.16 6.01 -1.71
C SER A 61 -21.77 6.66 -2.95
N THR A 62 -22.94 6.19 -3.38
CA THR A 62 -23.74 6.90 -4.37
C THR A 62 -23.96 8.27 -3.76
N ILE A 63 -23.28 9.28 -4.30
CA ILE A 63 -23.57 10.68 -4.02
C ILE A 63 -24.99 10.87 -4.54
N ARG A 64 -25.97 10.62 -3.66
CA ARG A 64 -27.29 11.20 -3.81
C ARG A 64 -27.05 12.69 -3.66
N THR A 65 -26.87 13.36 -4.78
CA THR A 65 -27.13 14.80 -4.90
C THR A 65 -28.61 14.96 -4.57
N GLN A 66 -28.93 15.05 -3.27
CA GLN A 66 -30.19 15.61 -2.86
C GLN A 66 -30.06 17.10 -3.06
N ASP A 67 -30.36 17.54 -4.29
CA ASP A 67 -30.85 18.89 -4.54
C ASP A 67 -32.16 19.05 -3.76
N THR A 68 -32.04 19.34 -2.46
CA THR A 68 -33.12 19.93 -1.69
C THR A 68 -32.73 21.38 -1.47
N LEU A 69 -33.09 22.21 -2.44
CA LEU A 69 -33.22 23.65 -2.30
C LEU A 69 -34.26 23.91 -1.19
N VAL A 70 -33.82 23.96 0.06
CA VAL A 70 -34.60 24.52 1.16
C VAL A 70 -34.23 25.99 1.26
N HIS A 71 -35.14 26.84 0.82
CA HIS A 71 -35.17 28.26 1.14
C HIS A 71 -35.07 28.46 2.67
N PRO A 72 -34.12 29.25 3.19
CA PRO A 72 -34.30 29.84 4.51
C PRO A 72 -35.20 31.06 4.37
N GLN A 73 -36.46 30.92 4.81
CA GLN A 73 -37.27 32.08 5.17
C GLN A 73 -36.75 32.65 6.49
N SER A 74 -36.55 33.96 6.47
CA SER A 74 -36.35 34.83 7.61
C SER A 74 -37.48 34.70 8.63
N SER A 75 -37.16 34.66 9.92
CA SER A 75 -37.83 35.50 10.92
C SER A 75 -37.00 35.56 12.19
N ASP A 76 -36.95 36.78 12.71
CA ASP A 76 -36.45 37.20 14.00
C ASP A 76 -37.16 36.48 15.17
N GLU A 77 -36.45 36.32 16.29
CA GLU A 77 -36.77 36.95 17.59
C GLU A 77 -36.21 36.14 18.77
N ALA A 78 -35.67 36.89 19.72
CA ALA A 78 -35.10 36.42 20.98
C ALA A 78 -36.17 35.92 21.95
N ASN A 79 -35.83 34.96 22.82
CA ASN A 79 -36.08 35.09 24.26
C ASN A 79 -35.43 34.00 25.13
N VAL A 80 -34.64 34.52 26.09
CA VAL A 80 -34.37 34.18 27.50
C VAL A 80 -35.16 33.04 28.20
N ALA A 81 -34.46 32.40 29.16
CA ALA A 81 -34.87 31.70 30.41
C ALA A 81 -34.57 30.18 30.41
N LEU A 82 -33.63 29.61 31.18
CA LEU A 82 -33.51 29.42 32.65
C LEU A 82 -34.72 28.72 33.31
N GLU A 83 -34.57 27.42 33.62
CA GLU A 83 -35.06 26.65 34.80
C GLU A 83 -34.71 25.15 34.54
N SER A 84 -33.78 24.49 35.25
CA SER A 84 -33.92 23.80 36.55
C SER A 84 -35.20 22.96 36.73
N GLY A 85 -35.09 21.63 36.80
CA GLY A 85 -36.22 20.76 37.14
C GLY A 85 -35.86 19.27 37.22
N ASP A 86 -35.81 18.79 38.45
CA ASP A 86 -35.54 17.42 38.91
C ASP A 86 -36.54 16.32 38.49
N LYS A 87 -36.07 15.06 38.62
CA LYS A 87 -36.77 13.83 39.06
C LYS A 87 -38.10 13.43 38.41
N ALA A 88 -38.18 12.18 37.95
CA ALA A 88 -38.68 11.06 38.76
C ALA A 88 -38.93 9.78 37.94
N THR A 89 -38.69 8.67 38.64
CA THR A 89 -38.97 7.25 38.38
C THR A 89 -40.45 6.86 38.42
N THR A 90 -40.86 5.90 37.57
CA THR A 90 -41.91 4.84 37.77
C THR A 90 -41.91 3.99 36.48
N LYS A 91 -41.71 2.67 36.39
CA LYS A 91 -42.17 1.44 37.09
C LYS A 91 -43.64 1.08 36.85
N VAL A 92 -43.86 -0.15 36.35
CA VAL A 92 -45.10 -0.97 36.34
C VAL A 92 -46.10 -0.51 35.25
N ASP A 93 -46.82 -1.33 34.46
CA ASP A 93 -47.36 -2.67 34.65
C ASP A 93 -47.64 -3.39 33.31
N SER A 94 -47.80 -4.70 33.46
CA SER A 94 -48.37 -5.71 32.59
C SER A 94 -49.81 -5.42 32.11
N GLY A 95 -50.11 -5.88 30.89
CA GLY A 95 -51.47 -5.88 30.34
C GLY A 95 -51.54 -6.57 28.97
N SER A 96 -51.94 -7.84 28.95
CA SER A 96 -52.59 -8.50 27.80
C SER A 96 -54.10 -8.19 27.86
N PRO A 97 -54.86 -8.07 26.75
CA PRO A 97 -55.34 -9.29 26.07
C PRO A 97 -55.69 -9.17 24.55
N SER A 98 -55.89 -10.37 23.98
CA SER A 98 -56.84 -10.79 22.94
C SER A 98 -56.79 -10.26 21.49
N LEU A 99 -56.58 -11.23 20.58
CA LEU A 99 -57.44 -11.63 19.45
C LEU A 99 -58.18 -10.51 18.70
N ASP A 100 -57.86 -10.29 17.42
CA ASP A 100 -58.65 -10.84 16.31
C ASP A 100 -58.14 -10.42 14.92
N ALA A 101 -58.53 -11.23 13.94
CA ALA A 101 -58.78 -10.88 12.53
C ALA A 101 -57.59 -10.55 11.59
N SER A 102 -57.22 -11.58 10.83
CA SER A 102 -57.32 -11.62 9.36
C SER A 102 -56.99 -10.34 8.58
N ARG A 103 -55.81 -10.33 7.96
CA ARG A 103 -55.61 -9.58 6.72
C ARG A 103 -54.53 -10.21 5.85
N ASP A 104 -54.97 -10.80 4.75
CA ASP A 104 -54.13 -11.17 3.62
C ASP A 104 -53.26 -9.98 3.19
N LYS A 105 -51.95 -10.13 3.36
CA LYS A 105 -50.95 -9.30 2.67
C LYS A 105 -50.08 -10.23 1.86
N GLN A 106 -50.28 -10.16 0.55
CA GLN A 106 -49.40 -10.71 -0.46
C GLN A 106 -47.96 -10.33 -0.12
N ALA A 107 -47.16 -11.33 0.24
CA ALA A 107 -45.72 -11.21 0.26
C ALA A 107 -45.25 -11.13 -1.20
N THR A 108 -45.20 -9.92 -1.75
CA THR A 108 -44.27 -9.62 -2.83
C THR A 108 -42.89 -9.88 -2.27
N ALA A 109 -42.28 -10.99 -2.67
CA ALA A 109 -40.88 -11.29 -2.41
C ALA A 109 -40.07 -10.15 -3.02
N GLU A 110 -39.72 -9.18 -2.19
CA GLU A 110 -38.80 -8.12 -2.52
C GLU A 110 -37.46 -8.82 -2.78
N LYS A 111 -37.14 -8.95 -4.07
CA LYS A 111 -35.91 -9.54 -4.55
C LYS A 111 -34.78 -8.64 -4.05
N VAL A 112 -34.26 -8.96 -2.86
CA VAL A 112 -33.09 -8.29 -2.29
C VAL A 112 -32.02 -8.32 -3.39
N PRO A 113 -31.61 -7.16 -3.94
CA PRO A 113 -30.58 -7.15 -4.96
C PRO A 113 -29.34 -7.77 -4.34
N MET A 114 -28.89 -8.88 -4.93
CA MET A 114 -27.64 -9.51 -4.56
C MET A 114 -26.55 -8.43 -4.76
N VAL A 115 -25.99 -7.92 -3.67
CA VAL A 115 -24.88 -6.97 -3.71
C VAL A 115 -23.69 -7.76 -4.25
N THR A 116 -23.46 -7.63 -5.56
CA THR A 116 -22.30 -8.22 -6.20
C THR A 116 -21.10 -7.36 -5.82
N ASP A 117 -20.23 -7.86 -4.95
CA ASP A 117 -18.98 -7.18 -4.58
C ASP A 117 -18.16 -6.91 -5.85
N GLN A 118 -18.13 -5.65 -6.29
CA GLN A 118 -17.34 -5.23 -7.43
C GLN A 118 -15.89 -5.10 -6.97
N THR A 119 -15.08 -6.11 -7.27
CA THR A 119 -13.62 -5.99 -7.16
C THR A 119 -13.08 -5.31 -8.41
N THR A 120 -12.15 -4.37 -8.26
CA THR A 120 -11.41 -3.77 -9.38
C THR A 120 -9.97 -4.27 -9.35
N LEU A 121 -9.45 -4.71 -10.50
CA LEU A 121 -8.03 -4.99 -10.65
C LEU A 121 -7.27 -3.68 -10.53
N VAL A 122 -6.27 -3.58 -9.66
CA VAL A 122 -5.44 -2.38 -9.50
C VAL A 122 -3.96 -2.72 -9.52
N ALA A 123 -3.12 -1.79 -9.97
CA ALA A 123 -1.69 -1.88 -9.80
C ALA A 123 -1.40 -1.56 -8.34
N SER A 124 -1.17 -2.60 -7.54
CA SER A 124 -0.97 -2.38 -6.10
C SER A 124 0.43 -1.83 -5.82
N GLN A 125 1.43 -2.44 -6.46
CA GLN A 125 2.83 -2.13 -6.24
C GLN A 125 3.56 -2.14 -7.57
N ILE A 126 4.71 -1.51 -7.57
CA ILE A 126 5.62 -1.46 -8.71
C ILE A 126 6.97 -2.00 -8.28
N VAL A 127 7.54 -2.83 -9.14
CA VAL A 127 8.87 -3.43 -8.99
C VAL A 127 9.73 -2.93 -10.14
N TRP A 128 10.73 -2.12 -9.84
CA TRP A 128 11.71 -1.69 -10.82
C TRP A 128 12.94 -2.60 -10.78
N GLN A 129 13.37 -3.09 -11.94
CA GLN A 129 14.56 -3.94 -12.04
C GLN A 129 15.76 -3.18 -12.61
N ALA A 130 16.80 -3.07 -11.80
CA ALA A 130 18.06 -2.43 -12.15
C ALA A 130 18.91 -3.36 -13.06
N PRO A 131 19.88 -2.82 -13.82
CA PRO A 131 20.78 -3.62 -14.66
C PRO A 131 21.53 -4.74 -13.89
N ASN A 132 21.84 -4.49 -12.61
CA ASN A 132 22.49 -5.45 -11.70
C ASN A 132 21.51 -6.48 -11.10
N GLN A 133 20.31 -6.60 -11.66
CA GLN A 133 19.24 -7.51 -11.25
C GLN A 133 18.58 -7.23 -9.89
N LEU A 134 18.99 -6.18 -9.17
CA LEU A 134 18.28 -5.76 -7.96
C LEU A 134 16.87 -5.25 -8.31
N CYS A 135 15.93 -5.56 -7.43
CA CYS A 135 14.53 -5.18 -7.55
C CYS A 135 14.21 -4.12 -6.48
N LEU A 136 13.86 -2.91 -6.91
CA LEU A 136 13.32 -1.89 -6.03
C LEU A 136 11.80 -2.06 -5.97
N VAL A 137 11.25 -2.23 -4.77
CA VAL A 137 9.80 -2.38 -4.55
C VAL A 137 9.24 -1.09 -3.99
N GLY A 138 8.15 -0.59 -4.58
CA GLY A 138 7.46 0.62 -4.14
C GLY A 138 5.96 0.56 -4.39
N LEU A 139 5.26 1.59 -3.92
CA LEU A 139 3.83 1.75 -4.15
C LEU A 139 3.59 2.22 -5.59
N ALA A 140 2.66 1.58 -6.30
CA ALA A 140 2.29 2.03 -7.64
C ALA A 140 1.46 3.32 -7.55
N ARG A 141 1.60 4.22 -8.53
CA ARG A 141 0.92 5.53 -8.51
C ARG A 141 -0.59 5.44 -8.61
N GLU A 142 -1.06 4.37 -9.22
CA GLU A 142 -2.46 4.04 -9.41
C GLU A 142 -3.06 3.34 -8.18
N HIS A 143 -2.28 3.13 -7.12
CA HIS A 143 -2.78 2.58 -5.86
C HIS A 143 -3.79 3.54 -5.22
N ASP A 144 -4.90 3.03 -4.72
CA ASP A 144 -5.99 3.85 -4.17
C ASP A 144 -5.59 4.68 -2.93
N LEU A 145 -4.50 4.32 -2.26
CA LEU A 145 -3.89 5.16 -1.20
C LEU A 145 -3.63 6.60 -1.67
N PHE A 146 -3.31 6.83 -2.94
CA PHE A 146 -3.13 8.19 -3.47
C PHE A 146 -4.46 8.97 -3.50
N ASN A 147 -5.56 8.30 -3.85
CA ASN A 147 -6.90 8.90 -3.82
C ASN A 147 -7.35 9.16 -2.38
N GLN A 148 -7.15 8.18 -1.49
CA GLN A 148 -7.46 8.32 -0.07
C GLN A 148 -6.66 9.44 0.58
N TYR A 149 -5.37 9.58 0.24
CA TYR A 149 -4.53 10.66 0.71
C TYR A 149 -5.03 12.03 0.24
N THR A 150 -5.47 12.14 -1.02
CA THR A 150 -6.05 13.38 -1.55
C THR A 150 -7.30 13.78 -0.77
N LYS A 151 -8.22 12.84 -0.52
CA LYS A 151 -9.42 13.08 0.31
C LYS A 151 -9.07 13.46 1.74
N TYR A 152 -8.03 12.83 2.30
CA TYR A 152 -7.53 13.16 3.63
C TYR A 152 -7.01 14.61 3.70
N LEU A 153 -6.30 15.10 2.69
CA LEU A 153 -5.81 16.49 2.67
C LEU A 153 -6.96 17.51 2.69
N GLU A 154 -8.06 17.23 1.99
CA GLU A 154 -9.28 18.05 2.04
C GLU A 154 -9.90 18.06 3.44
N LEU A 155 -9.91 16.89 4.11
CA LEU A 155 -10.46 16.72 5.45
C LEU A 155 -9.63 17.46 6.51
N VAL A 156 -8.30 17.35 6.47
CA VAL A 156 -7.38 18.03 7.41
C VAL A 156 -7.49 19.55 7.30
N THR A 157 -7.71 20.06 6.09
CA THR A 157 -7.93 21.50 5.86
C THR A 157 -9.15 22.01 6.63
N SER A 158 -10.17 21.16 6.80
CA SER A 158 -11.39 21.48 7.56
C SER A 158 -11.28 21.16 9.06
N THR A 159 -10.42 20.21 9.43
CA THR A 159 -10.30 19.68 10.80
C THR A 159 -8.82 19.45 11.18
N PRO A 160 -8.14 20.46 11.73
CA PRO A 160 -6.69 20.42 11.94
C PRO A 160 -6.23 19.46 13.05
N SER A 161 -7.14 18.77 13.74
CA SER A 161 -6.83 17.82 14.81
C SER A 161 -6.59 16.38 14.33
N ILE A 162 -6.71 16.11 13.02
CA ILE A 162 -6.50 14.77 12.48
C ILE A 162 -5.00 14.50 12.38
N GLY A 163 -4.54 13.40 12.99
CA GLY A 163 -3.15 12.94 12.92
C GLY A 163 -2.74 12.49 11.51
N PRO A 164 -1.46 12.14 11.27
CA PRO A 164 -0.92 11.88 9.94
C PRO A 164 -1.71 10.80 9.16
N PHE A 165 -1.76 10.93 7.83
CA PHE A 165 -2.52 10.01 6.97
C PHE A 165 -2.08 8.57 7.14
N ILE A 166 -0.76 8.33 7.09
CA ILE A 166 -0.16 7.07 7.49
C ILE A 166 0.29 7.22 8.94
N ALA A 167 -0.50 6.64 9.86
CA ALA A 167 -0.24 6.71 11.28
C ALA A 167 0.99 5.90 11.70
N ARG A 168 1.24 4.76 11.05
CA ARG A 168 2.37 3.88 11.36
C ARG A 168 2.76 2.99 10.18
N ILE A 169 4.04 2.67 10.08
CA ILE A 169 4.58 1.64 9.16
C ILE A 169 5.31 0.58 9.99
N ASP A 170 4.81 -0.65 9.91
CA ASP A 170 5.38 -1.81 10.57
C ASP A 170 6.07 -2.70 9.55
N PHE A 171 7.40 -2.66 9.51
CA PHE A 171 8.19 -3.55 8.65
C PHE A 171 8.15 -4.99 9.16
N ALA A 172 8.02 -5.94 8.23
CA ALA A 172 8.08 -7.36 8.56
C ALA A 172 9.47 -7.70 9.12
N SER A 173 9.52 -8.52 10.18
CA SER A 173 10.78 -9.07 10.66
C SER A 173 11.20 -10.24 9.76
N TRP A 174 12.29 -10.05 9.03
CA TRP A 174 12.96 -11.09 8.24
C TRP A 174 14.34 -11.31 8.84
N GLU A 175 14.40 -11.66 10.13
CA GLU A 175 15.67 -11.86 10.83
C GLU A 175 16.67 -12.66 9.97
N ARG A 176 17.79 -11.99 9.66
CA ARG A 176 19.02 -12.60 9.16
C ARG A 176 19.51 -13.56 10.24
N LEU A 177 19.11 -14.82 10.18
CA LEU A 177 19.64 -15.86 11.07
C LEU A 177 21.06 -16.31 10.69
N ASP A 178 21.85 -15.46 10.03
CA ASP A 178 23.18 -15.81 9.55
C ASP A 178 24.32 -15.39 10.51
N GLU A 179 24.03 -14.69 11.63
CA GLU A 179 25.07 -14.21 12.55
C GLU A 179 25.07 -14.85 13.95
N ALA A 180 24.23 -15.86 14.21
CA ALA A 180 24.27 -16.65 15.45
C ALA A 180 25.05 -17.98 15.30
N GLY A 181 26.03 -18.03 14.40
CA GLY A 181 26.92 -19.18 14.22
C GLY A 181 28.36 -18.79 14.48
N ASP A 182 28.80 -18.94 15.73
CA ASP A 182 30.18 -18.86 16.23
C ASP A 182 31.26 -18.82 15.14
N GLY A 183 32.06 -17.76 15.15
CA GLY A 183 33.26 -17.58 14.34
C GLY A 183 34.31 -18.68 14.55
N LYS A 184 34.03 -19.89 14.07
CA LYS A 184 35.01 -20.94 13.89
C LYS A 184 35.42 -20.94 12.42
N PRO A 185 36.69 -20.62 12.10
CA PRO A 185 37.16 -20.73 10.72
C PRO A 185 36.95 -22.16 10.25
N PHE A 186 36.38 -22.31 9.06
CA PHE A 186 36.19 -23.59 8.39
C PHE A 186 37.57 -24.21 8.11
N ARG A 187 38.15 -24.89 9.11
CA ARG A 187 39.33 -25.73 8.94
C ARG A 187 38.86 -26.95 8.16
N GLY A 188 39.19 -26.96 6.88
CA GLY A 188 38.96 -28.08 5.99
C GLY A 188 39.54 -29.36 6.57
N ASN A 189 38.67 -30.30 6.96
CA ASN A 189 39.04 -31.68 7.16
C ASN A 189 38.50 -32.50 5.98
N LYS A 190 39.39 -32.78 5.03
CA LYS A 190 39.22 -33.83 4.02
C LYS A 190 38.99 -35.15 4.75
N ARG A 191 37.74 -35.59 4.86
CA ARG A 191 37.42 -37.01 5.10
C ARG A 191 36.67 -37.55 3.89
N LYS A 192 37.41 -38.27 3.06
CA LYS A 192 36.87 -39.17 2.04
C LYS A 192 36.11 -40.30 2.75
N GLY A 193 34.87 -40.54 2.34
CA GLY A 193 34.21 -41.84 2.54
C GLY A 193 32.92 -41.83 3.33
N ARG A 194 31.79 -41.57 2.65
CA ARG A 194 30.59 -42.44 2.61
C ARG A 194 29.47 -41.67 1.91
N ARG A 195 28.84 -42.33 0.92
CA ARG A 195 27.60 -41.89 0.27
C ARG A 195 26.44 -41.96 1.29
N GLY A 196 26.32 -40.93 2.13
CA GLY A 196 25.07 -40.62 2.83
C GLY A 196 24.32 -39.58 2.01
N LYS A 197 23.03 -39.80 1.76
CA LYS A 197 22.10 -38.76 1.27
C LYS A 197 22.32 -37.49 2.09
N PRO A 198 22.50 -36.30 1.48
CA PRO A 198 22.54 -35.07 2.24
C PRO A 198 21.16 -34.88 2.89
N SER A 199 21.06 -35.11 4.20
CA SER A 199 20.01 -34.53 4.99
C SER A 199 20.15 -33.02 4.86
N THR A 200 19.16 -32.38 4.26
CA THR A 200 19.07 -30.93 4.17
C THR A 200 19.33 -30.32 5.55
N PRO A 201 20.29 -29.38 5.69
CA PRO A 201 20.47 -28.71 6.97
C PRO A 201 19.19 -27.94 7.28
N LYS A 202 18.46 -28.38 8.32
CA LYS A 202 17.42 -27.61 9.00
C LYS A 202 18.10 -26.36 9.57
N GLY A 203 18.13 -25.28 8.80
CA GLY A 203 18.76 -24.01 9.17
C GLY A 203 18.84 -22.94 8.07
N ALA A 204 18.66 -23.27 6.79
CA ALA A 204 18.95 -22.35 5.67
C ALA A 204 17.71 -21.70 4.99
N LEU A 205 16.57 -21.54 5.69
CA LEU A 205 15.37 -20.90 5.13
C LEU A 205 15.00 -19.56 5.79
N SER A 206 15.83 -19.05 6.70
CA SER A 206 15.60 -17.71 7.25
C SER A 206 15.92 -16.64 6.22
N GLY A 207 14.99 -15.72 5.97
CA GLY A 207 15.22 -14.58 5.08
C GLY A 207 14.99 -14.85 3.58
N LEU A 208 14.45 -16.01 3.19
CA LEU A 208 13.99 -16.23 1.82
C LEU A 208 12.57 -15.69 1.63
N LEU A 209 12.41 -14.74 0.73
CA LEU A 209 11.13 -14.15 0.35
C LEU A 209 10.49 -14.83 -0.85
N PHE A 210 9.17 -14.77 -0.91
CA PHE A 210 8.30 -15.18 -2.02
C PHE A 210 7.43 -13.99 -2.48
N PRO A 211 6.64 -14.09 -3.58
CA PRO A 211 5.88 -12.96 -4.10
C PRO A 211 4.97 -12.30 -3.08
N ASN A 212 4.31 -13.11 -2.26
CA ASN A 212 3.33 -12.67 -1.27
C ASN A 212 3.94 -12.49 0.13
N SER A 213 5.27 -12.59 0.28
CA SER A 213 5.90 -12.30 1.55
C SER A 213 5.70 -10.82 1.89
N PRO A 214 5.19 -10.47 3.08
CA PRO A 214 4.99 -9.09 3.47
C PRO A 214 6.33 -8.39 3.64
N LEU A 215 6.43 -7.16 3.14
CA LEU A 215 7.54 -6.24 3.40
C LEU A 215 7.20 -5.30 4.55
N CYS A 216 6.02 -4.72 4.52
CA CYS A 216 5.50 -3.88 5.61
C CYS A 216 3.99 -3.83 5.62
N THR A 217 3.43 -3.43 6.76
CA THR A 217 2.00 -3.08 6.92
C THR A 217 1.89 -1.61 7.27
N LEU A 218 1.11 -0.88 6.49
CA LEU A 218 0.74 0.51 6.72
C LEU A 218 -0.51 0.52 7.60
N THR A 219 -0.53 1.34 8.64
CA THR A 219 -1.75 1.65 9.40
C THR A 219 -2.14 3.10 9.10
N LEU A 220 -3.32 3.31 8.53
CA LEU A 220 -3.83 4.62 8.16
C LEU A 220 -4.48 5.34 9.35
N TYR A 221 -4.75 6.64 9.20
CA TYR A 221 -5.39 7.48 10.23
C TYR A 221 -6.75 6.96 10.71
N ASN A 222 -7.47 6.23 9.84
CA ASN A 222 -8.78 5.63 10.12
C ASN A 222 -8.69 4.20 10.71
N GLY A 223 -7.48 3.70 10.99
CA GLY A 223 -7.23 2.35 11.49
C GLY A 223 -7.22 1.25 10.41
N GLN A 224 -7.48 1.59 9.14
CA GLN A 224 -7.35 0.63 8.03
C GLN A 224 -5.89 0.23 7.86
N THR A 225 -5.67 -1.04 7.50
CA THR A 225 -4.32 -1.56 7.24
C THR A 225 -4.12 -1.93 5.77
N VAL A 226 -2.93 -1.65 5.24
CA VAL A 226 -2.54 -2.00 3.87
C VAL A 226 -1.21 -2.76 3.92
N SER A 227 -1.18 -3.98 3.41
CA SER A 227 0.03 -4.81 3.38
C SER A 227 0.74 -4.69 2.03
N LEU A 228 2.02 -4.34 2.06
CA LEU A 228 2.89 -4.32 0.89
C LEU A 228 3.71 -5.61 0.87
N VAL A 229 3.85 -6.20 -0.31
CA VAL A 229 4.49 -7.51 -0.53
C VAL A 229 5.61 -7.41 -1.54
N THR A 230 6.46 -8.44 -1.63
CA THR A 230 7.70 -8.32 -2.42
C THR A 230 7.47 -8.28 -3.93
N GLY A 231 6.47 -9.02 -4.44
CA GLY A 231 6.27 -9.28 -5.87
C GLY A 231 7.36 -10.17 -6.52
N VAL A 232 8.51 -10.33 -5.88
CA VAL A 232 9.66 -11.12 -6.38
C VAL A 232 9.46 -12.61 -6.07
N HIS A 233 9.65 -13.47 -7.06
CA HIS A 233 9.41 -14.91 -6.94
C HIS A 233 10.23 -15.59 -5.85
N ARG A 234 11.54 -15.33 -5.82
CA ARG A 234 12.47 -15.79 -4.77
C ARG A 234 13.61 -14.79 -4.61
N GLY A 235 13.83 -14.29 -3.40
CA GLY A 235 14.90 -13.33 -3.15
C GLY A 235 15.17 -13.07 -1.67
N HIS A 236 16.14 -12.21 -1.42
CA HIS A 236 16.52 -11.75 -0.10
C HIS A 236 16.37 -10.23 -0.04
N VAL A 237 15.89 -9.70 1.09
CA VAL A 237 15.92 -8.24 1.31
C VAL A 237 17.37 -7.82 1.49
N VAL A 238 17.82 -6.90 0.65
CA VAL A 238 19.12 -6.23 0.79
C VAL A 238 19.00 -5.08 1.76
N GLU A 239 17.94 -4.28 1.57
CA GLU A 239 17.72 -3.03 2.28
C GLU A 239 16.23 -2.76 2.45
N ILE A 240 15.86 -2.18 3.59
CA ILE A 240 14.56 -1.55 3.84
C ILE A 240 14.78 -0.05 3.96
N ASN A 241 13.84 0.74 3.43
CA ASN A 241 13.85 2.18 3.61
C ASN A 241 13.35 2.57 5.01
N GLU A 242 14.23 2.51 6.00
CA GLU A 242 13.92 2.83 7.41
C GLU A 242 13.42 4.27 7.61
N ARG A 243 13.71 5.19 6.67
CA ARG A 243 13.20 6.57 6.69
C ARG A 243 11.67 6.64 6.71
N LEU A 244 10.99 5.63 6.18
CA LEU A 244 9.53 5.53 6.21
C LEU A 244 8.97 5.40 7.63
N ARG A 245 9.77 5.00 8.64
CA ARG A 245 9.33 5.01 10.03
C ARG A 245 9.17 6.42 10.60
N THR A 246 10.02 7.34 10.14
CA THR A 246 10.06 8.73 10.61
C THR A 246 9.29 9.68 9.70
N ASP A 247 9.30 9.43 8.38
CA ASP A 247 8.56 10.19 7.37
C ASP A 247 7.76 9.20 6.48
N PRO A 248 6.60 8.71 6.95
CA PRO A 248 5.80 7.74 6.20
C PRO A 248 5.17 8.34 4.93
N ASP A 249 4.94 9.65 4.91
CA ASP A 249 4.37 10.37 3.77
C ASP A 249 5.32 10.36 2.56
N LEU A 250 6.62 10.07 2.77
CA LEU A 250 7.58 9.89 1.69
C LEU A 250 7.16 8.81 0.67
N LEU A 251 6.42 7.79 1.12
CA LEU A 251 5.82 6.75 0.27
C LEU A 251 4.89 7.33 -0.81
N LEU A 252 4.17 8.41 -0.47
CA LEU A 252 3.18 9.07 -1.32
C LEU A 252 3.75 10.33 -2.00
N ARG A 253 4.60 11.08 -1.30
CA ARG A 253 5.22 12.32 -1.80
C ARG A 253 6.31 12.04 -2.83
N ALA A 254 7.04 10.92 -2.70
CA ALA A 254 8.15 10.58 -3.58
C ALA A 254 8.20 9.08 -3.95
N PRO A 255 7.11 8.45 -4.44
CA PRO A 255 7.02 7.00 -4.70
C PRO A 255 8.11 6.49 -5.65
N ASN A 256 8.57 7.35 -6.57
CA ASN A 256 9.55 7.00 -7.59
C ASN A 256 10.98 7.42 -7.20
N HIS A 257 11.29 7.73 -5.94
CA HIS A 257 12.65 8.14 -5.59
C HIS A 257 12.97 7.72 -4.16
N GLY A 258 12.57 8.55 -3.20
CA GLY A 258 12.82 8.34 -1.78
C GLY A 258 11.78 7.46 -1.10
N GLY A 259 10.62 7.23 -1.73
CA GLY A 259 9.49 6.48 -1.18
C GLY A 259 9.48 4.99 -1.53
N TYR A 260 10.61 4.39 -1.89
CA TYR A 260 10.67 2.93 -2.06
C TYR A 260 10.51 2.23 -0.70
N VAL A 261 10.04 0.99 -0.71
CA VAL A 261 9.83 0.19 0.50
C VAL A 261 11.08 -0.64 0.80
N ALA A 262 11.57 -1.38 -0.20
CA ALA A 262 12.70 -2.29 -0.04
C ALA A 262 13.48 -2.48 -1.35
N ILE A 263 14.74 -2.87 -1.21
CA ILE A 263 15.57 -3.42 -2.28
C ILE A 263 15.69 -4.92 -2.04
N VAL A 264 15.26 -5.70 -3.02
CA VAL A 264 15.29 -7.17 -3.00
C VAL A 264 16.31 -7.66 -4.01
N LYS A 265 17.17 -8.59 -3.59
CA LYS A 265 18.07 -9.33 -4.49
C LYS A 265 17.43 -10.67 -4.83
N PRO A 266 17.05 -10.89 -6.10
CA PRO A 266 16.62 -12.20 -6.57
C PRO A 266 17.69 -13.27 -6.38
N ILE A 267 17.27 -14.51 -6.18
CA ILE A 267 18.19 -15.67 -6.24
C ILE A 267 18.64 -15.94 -7.67
N GLN A 268 17.78 -15.64 -8.65
CA GLN A 268 18.00 -15.93 -10.05
C GLN A 268 18.13 -14.64 -10.86
N ASP A 269 19.09 -14.61 -11.78
CA ASP A 269 19.33 -13.45 -12.66
C ASP A 269 18.33 -13.37 -13.83
N ASN A 270 17.48 -14.38 -14.01
CA ASN A 270 16.50 -14.39 -15.09
C ASN A 270 15.22 -13.65 -14.69
N SER A 271 15.05 -12.42 -15.17
CA SER A 271 13.87 -11.58 -14.92
C SER A 271 12.54 -12.29 -15.16
N LYS A 272 12.43 -13.15 -16.19
CA LYS A 272 11.17 -13.85 -16.51
C LYS A 272 10.76 -14.83 -15.41
N VAL A 273 11.73 -15.44 -14.73
CA VAL A 273 11.46 -16.36 -13.62
C VAL A 273 11.28 -15.57 -12.32
N THR A 274 12.16 -14.59 -12.10
CA THR A 274 12.19 -13.74 -10.91
C THR A 274 10.92 -12.91 -10.76
N LEU A 275 10.37 -12.39 -11.85
CA LEU A 275 9.21 -11.48 -11.83
C LEU A 275 7.98 -12.15 -12.44
N LYS A 276 7.90 -13.49 -12.40
CA LYS A 276 6.77 -14.27 -12.92
C LYS A 276 5.42 -13.91 -12.28
N ALA A 277 5.44 -13.42 -11.04
CA ALA A 277 4.25 -12.98 -10.31
C ALA A 277 3.87 -11.52 -10.61
N CYS A 278 4.75 -10.78 -11.28
CA CYS A 278 4.48 -9.42 -11.73
C CYS A 278 4.13 -9.44 -13.21
N VAL A 279 3.52 -8.35 -13.67
CA VAL A 279 3.17 -8.14 -15.08
C VAL A 279 3.84 -6.89 -15.59
N ASN A 280 4.29 -6.89 -16.84
CA ASN A 280 4.86 -5.67 -17.42
C ASN A 280 3.74 -4.64 -17.71
N PRO A 281 4.07 -3.37 -18.04
CA PRO A 281 3.06 -2.33 -18.26
C PRO A 281 2.04 -2.65 -19.37
N LEU A 282 2.48 -3.29 -20.46
CA LEU A 282 1.59 -3.67 -21.57
C LEU A 282 0.64 -4.80 -21.14
N GLU A 283 1.18 -5.83 -20.49
CA GLU A 283 0.37 -6.94 -19.94
C GLU A 283 -0.62 -6.47 -18.88
N PHE A 284 -0.23 -5.49 -18.05
CA PHE A 284 -1.11 -4.90 -17.06
C PHE A 284 -2.28 -4.16 -17.73
N GLN A 285 -2.01 -3.41 -18.80
CA GLN A 285 -3.04 -2.73 -19.57
C GLN A 285 -4.04 -3.72 -20.19
N ASP A 286 -3.55 -4.82 -20.76
CA ASP A 286 -4.39 -5.88 -21.33
C ASP A 286 -5.22 -6.60 -20.26
N LEU A 287 -4.65 -6.81 -19.07
CA LEU A 287 -5.38 -7.38 -17.92
C LEU A 287 -6.46 -6.43 -17.42
N TRP A 288 -6.15 -5.14 -17.33
CA TRP A 288 -7.09 -4.10 -16.94
C TRP A 288 -8.27 -4.04 -17.91
N GLN A 289 -8.01 -4.00 -19.22
CA GLN A 289 -9.06 -3.93 -20.23
C GLN A 289 -10.01 -5.12 -20.15
N ARG A 290 -9.47 -6.35 -20.04
CA ARG A 290 -10.28 -7.56 -19.88
C ARG A 290 -11.13 -7.55 -18.62
N HIS A 291 -10.61 -6.99 -17.53
CA HIS A 291 -11.35 -6.87 -16.28
C HIS A 291 -12.55 -5.91 -16.45
N VAL A 292 -12.35 -4.77 -17.10
CA VAL A 292 -13.41 -3.79 -17.38
C VAL A 292 -14.53 -4.40 -18.24
N ASP A 293 -14.16 -5.14 -19.28
CA ASP A 293 -15.12 -5.77 -20.20
C ASP A 293 -16.01 -6.78 -19.46
N VAL A 294 -15.42 -7.57 -18.54
CA VAL A 294 -16.16 -8.54 -17.71
C VAL A 294 -17.11 -7.85 -16.73
N THR A 295 -16.71 -6.73 -16.12
CA THR A 295 -17.56 -6.03 -15.14
C THR A 295 -18.70 -5.22 -15.75
N THR A 296 -18.64 -4.92 -17.06
CA THR A 296 -19.64 -4.10 -17.75
C THR A 296 -20.76 -4.94 -18.41
N THR A 297 -20.57 -6.26 -18.50
CA THR A 297 -21.52 -7.20 -19.13
C THR A 297 -22.45 -7.83 -18.10
#